data_AF-A0A3N5H886-F1
#
_entry.id   AF-A0A3N5H886-F1
#
_cell.length_a   1.000
_cell.length_b   1.000
_cell.length_c   1.000
_cell.angle_alpha   90.00
_cell.angle_beta   90.00
_cell.angle_gamma   90.00
#
_symmetry.space_group_name_H-M   'P 1'
#
loop_
_entity.id
_entity.type
_entity.pdbx_description
1 polymer ?
#
loop_
_entity_poly.entity_id
_entity_poly.type
_entity_poly.pdbx_seq_one_letter_code
_entity_poly.pdbx_strand_id
1 'polypeptide(L)'
;MPRARPAAIVLAASPLRERLQALLAEIEALRDDVAQLELECETVRGELAAFGVRHRAELADKQRFLQRVASVVRQLERWAEMLAESEPRERAARARRVERQRTRELHQDAAGPAPAEDDPLPEPMPAAELKSLYRRLARRFHPDLARTEEEQVRHAALMARINALYRAGDRAGLEALADQALGSELPEPAVSLEDEVRLLEERRARFESARDGLRIELAALRGCATAELLRRCREAERDGRDFFDEVRAELAARGAEALAEVRDAAGALEDAVTGANRRSLASRGRRSLARAFDPLGRQQLVRLSLEALQSARSTAEARTEANRIAELARSSASAARLVLFAYASELVPHPLDALRTYDDLALRFEHLGRRDEQGRTLERALVEAAELVEFGIRRAGERLVQSGLRFRSPLVRDAVPLALRKHPLRVEFRRVLATLGERTGCPECQVEIFAVPLYRLRGLDDLHASACPRCGHLVSSYFLPRGKDVQSVLNTAFLDLELLTEWSFRMGVASVSVQLLPVQLERMTVGQLKRRFWADVLERHAVRVPLETVRLLQARRLVPERRKLGDLDRQEFVVSFGEKARVSVSDALETVKHRIRTRFRPDAAAGGR
;
A
#
# COMPACT_ATOMS: atom_id res chain seq x y z
N MET A 1 -57.15 -100.26 22.37
CA MET A 1 -56.41 -99.29 21.53
C MET A 1 -57.37 -98.79 20.47
N PRO A 2 -57.76 -97.51 20.53
CA PRO A 2 -57.22 -96.55 19.59
C PRO A 2 -56.70 -95.28 20.29
N ARG A 3 -55.59 -94.73 19.76
CA ARG A 3 -54.96 -93.48 20.20
C ARG A 3 -55.68 -92.29 19.58
N ALA A 4 -56.17 -91.38 20.42
CA ALA A 4 -56.62 -90.05 20.03
C ALA A 4 -55.41 -89.21 19.55
N ARG A 5 -55.58 -88.48 18.44
CA ARG A 5 -54.65 -87.45 17.98
C ARG A 5 -54.80 -86.22 18.89
N PRO A 6 -53.73 -85.59 19.38
CA PRO A 6 -53.84 -84.27 19.97
C PRO A 6 -53.96 -83.21 18.87
N ALA A 7 -54.92 -82.31 19.07
CA ALA A 7 -55.17 -81.15 18.24
C ALA A 7 -53.99 -80.18 18.26
N ALA A 8 -53.70 -79.60 17.09
CA ALA A 8 -52.77 -78.49 16.95
C ALA A 8 -53.33 -77.25 17.67
N ILE A 9 -52.63 -76.79 18.70
CA ILE A 9 -52.88 -75.49 19.31
C ILE A 9 -52.27 -74.43 18.38
N VAL A 10 -53.13 -73.69 17.68
CA VAL A 10 -52.77 -72.45 17.00
C VAL A 10 -52.54 -71.39 18.09
N LEU A 11 -51.28 -71.07 18.38
CA LEU A 11 -50.89 -69.98 19.28
C LEU A 11 -51.03 -68.63 18.55
N ALA A 12 -52.17 -67.98 18.76
CA ALA A 12 -52.39 -66.58 18.45
C ALA A 12 -51.60 -65.66 19.40
N ALA A 13 -51.16 -64.51 18.86
CA ALA A 13 -50.62 -63.29 19.48
C ALA A 13 -50.30 -63.30 21.00
N SER A 14 -49.01 -63.29 21.34
CA SER A 14 -48.52 -62.91 22.68
C SER A 14 -48.40 -61.38 22.76
N PRO A 15 -48.82 -60.71 23.86
CA PRO A 15 -48.68 -59.26 24.05
C PRO A 15 -47.25 -58.74 23.85
N LEU A 16 -46.25 -59.57 24.17
CA LEU A 16 -44.84 -59.26 23.96
C LEU A 16 -44.47 -59.20 22.47
N ARG A 17 -45.10 -60.03 21.62
CA ARG A 17 -44.88 -59.99 20.16
C ARG A 17 -45.52 -58.76 19.51
N GLU A 18 -46.69 -58.34 19.98
CA GLU A 18 -47.32 -57.09 19.53
C GLU A 18 -46.48 -55.87 19.93
N ARG A 19 -45.95 -55.86 21.16
CA ARG A 19 -45.03 -54.81 21.63
C ARG A 19 -43.72 -54.79 20.84
N LEU A 20 -43.16 -55.96 20.52
CA LEU A 20 -41.96 -56.08 19.67
C LEU A 20 -42.21 -55.50 18.27
N GLN A 21 -43.33 -55.85 17.63
CA GLN A 21 -43.70 -55.32 16.32
C GLN A 21 -43.91 -53.80 16.34
N ALA A 22 -44.56 -53.28 17.39
CA ALA A 22 -44.73 -51.83 17.57
C ALA A 22 -43.39 -51.10 17.73
N LEU A 23 -42.47 -51.62 18.56
CA LEU A 23 -41.14 -51.05 18.75
C LEU A 23 -40.30 -51.08 17.48
N LEU A 24 -40.37 -52.16 16.70
CA LEU A 24 -39.69 -52.25 15.41
C LEU A 24 -40.19 -51.16 14.43
N ALA A 25 -41.51 -50.95 14.37
CA ALA A 25 -42.10 -49.89 13.56
C ALA A 25 -41.73 -48.48 14.05
N GLU A 26 -41.72 -48.23 15.37
CA GLU A 26 -41.26 -46.96 15.97
C GLU A 26 -39.79 -46.68 15.62
N ILE A 27 -38.92 -47.68 15.73
CA ILE A 27 -37.49 -47.55 15.40
C ILE A 27 -37.30 -47.32 13.91
N GLU A 28 -38.07 -47.97 13.04
CA GLU A 28 -37.99 -47.74 11.59
C GLU A 28 -38.42 -46.31 11.22
N ALA A 29 -39.49 -45.78 11.84
CA ALA A 29 -39.89 -44.40 11.68
C ALA A 29 -38.83 -43.41 12.18
N LEU A 30 -38.27 -43.63 13.37
CA LEU A 30 -37.22 -42.78 13.92
C LEU A 30 -35.94 -42.81 13.07
N ARG A 31 -35.59 -43.96 12.50
CA ARG A 31 -34.46 -44.08 11.56
C ARG A 31 -34.68 -43.22 10.32
N ASP A 32 -35.89 -43.25 9.77
CA ASP A 32 -36.24 -42.45 8.61
C ASP A 32 -36.19 -40.94 8.92
N ASP A 33 -36.66 -40.54 10.10
CA ASP A 33 -36.57 -39.17 10.61
C ASP A 33 -35.12 -38.71 10.79
N VAL A 34 -34.28 -39.53 11.44
CA VAL A 34 -32.85 -39.23 11.64
C VAL A 34 -32.14 -39.09 10.31
N ALA A 35 -32.29 -40.05 9.39
CA ALA A 35 -31.66 -39.99 8.07
C ALA A 35 -32.12 -38.77 7.26
N GLN A 36 -33.37 -38.34 7.43
CA GLN A 36 -33.90 -37.13 6.80
C GLN A 36 -33.29 -35.86 7.41
N LEU A 37 -33.19 -35.78 8.75
CA LEU A 37 -32.57 -34.65 9.44
C LEU A 37 -31.07 -34.52 9.16
N GLU A 38 -30.32 -35.64 9.16
CA GLU A 38 -28.90 -35.65 8.78
C GLU A 38 -28.70 -35.08 7.38
N LEU A 39 -29.53 -35.54 6.45
CA LEU A 39 -29.50 -35.06 5.08
C LEU A 39 -29.83 -33.57 4.98
N GLU A 40 -30.81 -33.09 5.74
CA GLU A 40 -31.15 -31.66 5.82
C GLU A 40 -29.99 -30.85 6.39
N CYS A 41 -29.36 -31.29 7.48
CA CYS A 41 -28.19 -30.65 8.07
C CYS A 41 -27.05 -30.55 7.04
N GLU A 42 -26.69 -31.66 6.37
CA GLU A 42 -25.64 -31.66 5.35
C GLU A 42 -25.97 -30.76 4.16
N THR A 43 -27.24 -30.71 3.75
CA THR A 43 -27.69 -29.81 2.68
C THR A 43 -27.51 -28.35 3.08
N VAL A 44 -27.99 -27.97 4.27
CA VAL A 44 -27.86 -26.60 4.76
C VAL A 44 -26.39 -26.23 4.93
N ARG A 45 -25.56 -27.11 5.48
CA ARG A 45 -24.10 -26.89 5.56
C ARG A 45 -23.49 -26.61 4.19
N GLY A 46 -23.80 -27.44 3.19
CA GLY A 46 -23.30 -27.25 1.82
C GLY A 46 -23.77 -25.94 1.18
N GLU A 47 -25.04 -25.56 1.36
CA GLU A 47 -25.58 -24.28 0.87
C GLU A 47 -24.89 -23.08 1.52
N LEU A 48 -24.74 -23.11 2.86
CA LEU A 48 -24.06 -22.05 3.60
C LEU A 48 -22.59 -21.94 3.24
N ALA A 49 -21.93 -23.08 2.98
CA ALA A 49 -20.54 -23.10 2.56
C ALA A 49 -20.32 -22.50 1.17
N ALA A 50 -21.13 -22.92 0.20
CA ALA A 50 -21.10 -22.37 -1.14
C ALA A 50 -21.40 -20.85 -1.13
N PHE A 51 -22.40 -20.43 -0.35
CA PHE A 51 -22.71 -19.02 -0.17
C PHE A 51 -21.56 -18.24 0.47
N GLY A 52 -20.92 -18.78 1.52
CA GLY A 52 -19.78 -18.15 2.18
C GLY A 52 -18.58 -17.93 1.25
N VAL A 53 -18.27 -18.91 0.39
CA VAL A 53 -17.22 -18.76 -0.63
C VAL A 53 -17.57 -17.66 -1.63
N ARG A 54 -18.79 -17.66 -2.17
CA ARG A 54 -19.26 -16.63 -3.10
C ARG A 54 -19.23 -15.24 -2.46
N HIS A 55 -19.77 -15.11 -1.25
CA HIS A 55 -19.79 -13.86 -0.49
C HIS A 55 -18.38 -13.28 -0.29
N ARG A 56 -17.42 -14.13 0.11
CA ARG A 56 -16.02 -13.70 0.22
C ARG A 56 -15.45 -13.28 -1.13
N ALA A 57 -15.65 -14.04 -2.19
CA ALA A 57 -15.14 -13.71 -3.51
C ALA A 57 -15.66 -12.34 -4.01
N GLU A 58 -16.95 -12.07 -3.80
CA GLU A 58 -17.62 -10.84 -4.25
C GLU A 58 -17.21 -9.59 -3.45
N LEU A 59 -16.94 -9.73 -2.14
CA LEU A 59 -16.76 -8.58 -1.23
C LEU A 59 -15.34 -8.40 -0.68
N ALA A 60 -14.45 -9.38 -0.85
CA ALA A 60 -13.14 -9.35 -0.20
C ALA A 60 -12.29 -8.12 -0.58
N ASP A 61 -12.35 -7.64 -1.82
CA ASP A 61 -11.60 -6.45 -2.23
C ASP A 61 -12.04 -5.18 -1.48
N LYS A 62 -13.35 -5.01 -1.31
CA LYS A 62 -13.92 -3.86 -0.58
C LYS A 62 -13.62 -3.94 0.91
N GLN A 63 -13.75 -5.13 1.50
CA GLN A 63 -13.41 -5.37 2.90
C GLN A 63 -11.92 -5.15 3.18
N ARG A 64 -11.04 -5.70 2.33
CA ARG A 64 -9.58 -5.45 2.41
C ARG A 64 -9.25 -3.97 2.23
N PHE A 65 -9.98 -3.25 1.37
CA PHE A 65 -9.79 -1.82 1.24
C PHE A 65 -10.12 -1.09 2.55
N LEU A 66 -11.29 -1.33 3.16
CA LEU A 66 -11.66 -0.73 4.45
C LEU A 66 -10.68 -1.07 5.57
N GLN A 67 -10.22 -2.32 5.64
CA GLN A 67 -9.20 -2.74 6.61
C GLN A 67 -7.88 -1.98 6.42
N ARG A 68 -7.44 -1.75 5.17
CA ARG A 68 -6.26 -0.93 4.87
C ARG A 68 -6.46 0.53 5.25
N VAL A 69 -7.63 1.11 4.98
CA VAL A 69 -7.97 2.48 5.41
C VAL A 69 -7.84 2.59 6.93
N ALA A 70 -8.52 1.71 7.67
CA ALA A 70 -8.48 1.69 9.13
C ALA A 70 -7.06 1.47 9.67
N SER A 71 -6.23 0.67 8.99
CA SER A 71 -4.82 0.49 9.34
C SER A 71 -4.01 1.79 9.18
N VAL A 72 -4.21 2.53 8.08
CA VAL A 72 -3.55 3.83 7.87
C VAL A 72 -3.96 4.84 8.93
N VAL A 73 -5.27 4.96 9.22
CA VAL A 73 -5.81 5.85 10.26
C VAL A 73 -5.20 5.53 11.63
N ARG A 74 -5.27 4.26 12.07
CA ARG A 74 -4.69 3.85 13.37
C ARG A 74 -3.21 4.15 13.49
N GLN A 75 -2.44 4.04 12.39
CA GLN A 75 -1.01 4.35 12.43
C GLN A 75 -0.76 5.85 12.59
N LEU A 76 -1.55 6.71 11.94
CA LEU A 76 -1.47 8.17 12.10
C LEU A 76 -1.85 8.58 13.52
N GLU A 77 -2.96 8.05 14.05
CA GLU A 77 -3.41 8.29 15.43
C GLU A 77 -2.38 7.85 16.46
N ARG A 78 -1.80 6.65 16.29
CA ARG A 78 -0.74 6.14 17.16
C ARG A 78 0.48 7.07 17.20
N TRP A 79 0.85 7.67 16.07
CA TRP A 79 1.90 8.69 16.05
C TRP A 79 1.49 9.97 16.77
N ALA A 80 0.25 10.44 16.58
CA ALA A 80 -0.27 11.64 17.20
C ALA A 80 -0.36 11.49 18.73
N GLU A 81 -0.93 10.39 19.22
CA GLU A 81 -1.03 10.02 20.64
C GLU A 81 0.36 9.92 21.27
N MET A 82 1.30 9.21 20.63
CA MET A 82 2.68 9.13 21.12
C MET A 82 3.32 10.51 21.27
N LEU A 83 3.08 11.45 20.35
CA LEU A 83 3.57 12.82 20.47
C LEU A 83 2.88 13.64 21.54
N ALA A 84 1.58 13.43 21.76
CA ALA A 84 0.81 14.08 22.82
C ALA A 84 1.33 13.68 24.20
N GLU A 85 1.60 12.39 24.41
CA GLU A 85 2.02 11.81 25.68
C GLU A 85 3.54 11.87 25.94
N SER A 86 4.35 12.14 24.91
CA SER A 86 5.80 12.08 25.05
C SER A 86 6.44 13.38 25.53
N GLU A 87 7.19 13.25 26.63
CA GLU A 87 8.16 14.24 27.04
C GLU A 87 9.29 14.39 26.00
N PRO A 88 9.85 15.59 25.78
CA PRO A 88 10.87 15.84 24.75
C PRO A 88 12.07 14.89 24.81
N ARG A 89 12.50 14.49 26.02
CA ARG A 89 13.65 13.59 26.23
C ARG A 89 13.35 12.13 25.86
N GLU A 90 12.11 11.68 26.04
CA GLU A 90 11.71 10.29 25.77
C GLU A 90 11.23 10.06 24.34
N ARG A 91 10.89 11.13 23.63
CA ARG A 91 10.24 11.09 22.31
C ARG A 91 10.98 10.24 21.29
N ALA A 92 12.30 10.38 21.21
CA ALA A 92 13.12 9.58 20.30
C ALA A 92 13.07 8.08 20.64
N ALA A 93 13.04 7.73 21.92
CA ALA A 93 12.94 6.35 22.37
C ALA A 93 11.54 5.76 22.14
N ARG A 94 10.48 6.53 22.41
CA ARG A 94 9.08 6.16 22.14
C ARG A 94 8.84 5.97 20.63
N ALA A 95 9.31 6.89 19.80
CA ALA A 95 9.23 6.75 18.35
C ALA A 95 9.92 5.48 17.83
N ARG A 96 11.10 5.13 18.37
CA ARG A 96 11.78 3.86 18.04
C ARG A 96 10.98 2.62 18.49
N ARG A 97 10.21 2.71 19.58
CA ARG A 97 9.33 1.60 20.02
C ARG A 97 8.16 1.41 19.07
N VAL A 98 7.46 2.50 18.73
CA VAL A 98 6.39 2.49 17.72
C VAL A 98 6.90 1.91 16.41
N GLU A 99 8.08 2.32 15.96
CA GLU A 99 8.71 1.79 14.75
C GLU A 99 8.97 0.28 14.83
N ARG A 100 9.54 -0.20 15.95
CA ARG A 100 9.82 -1.64 16.13
C ARG A 100 8.55 -2.49 16.17
N GLN A 101 7.52 -2.01 16.86
CA GLN A 101 6.23 -2.70 16.90
C GLN A 101 5.64 -2.79 15.49
N ARG A 102 5.62 -1.67 14.78
CA ARG A 102 5.19 -1.60 13.38
C ARG A 102 5.97 -2.55 12.47
N THR A 103 7.30 -2.61 12.58
CA THR A 103 8.10 -3.54 11.76
C THR A 103 7.70 -5.00 12.03
N ARG A 104 7.37 -5.35 13.29
CA ARG A 104 6.86 -6.69 13.63
C ARG A 104 5.48 -6.96 13.03
N GLU A 105 4.55 -6.01 13.13
CA GLU A 105 3.21 -6.10 12.53
C GLU A 105 3.34 -6.35 11.00
N LEU A 106 4.22 -5.64 10.31
CA LEU A 106 4.47 -5.85 8.87
C LEU A 106 5.02 -7.25 8.55
N HIS A 107 5.91 -7.80 9.38
CA HIS A 107 6.42 -9.16 9.17
C HIS A 107 5.35 -10.23 9.45
N GLN A 108 4.42 -9.97 10.36
CA GLN A 108 3.30 -10.86 10.66
C GLN A 108 2.24 -10.81 9.55
N ASP A 109 1.92 -9.62 9.04
CA ASP A 109 1.00 -9.44 7.91
C ASP A 109 1.56 -10.07 6.61
N ALA A 110 2.88 -10.00 6.41
CA ALA A 110 3.56 -10.66 5.29
C ALA A 110 3.56 -12.19 5.36
N ALA A 111 3.38 -12.77 6.57
CA ALA A 111 3.15 -14.21 6.73
C ALA A 111 1.73 -14.63 6.30
N GLY A 112 0.92 -13.67 5.84
CA GLY A 112 -0.47 -13.83 5.48
C GLY A 112 -1.35 -13.70 6.72
N PRO A 113 -2.51 -13.03 6.62
CA PRO A 113 -3.50 -13.15 7.68
C PRO A 113 -3.85 -14.64 7.78
N ALA A 114 -3.73 -15.21 8.99
CA ALA A 114 -4.48 -16.40 9.29
C ALA A 114 -5.93 -16.10 8.88
N PRO A 115 -6.58 -16.97 8.09
CA PRO A 115 -7.99 -16.76 7.78
C PRO A 115 -8.68 -16.46 9.10
N ALA A 116 -9.37 -15.32 9.16
CA ALA A 116 -10.24 -15.02 10.30
C ALA A 116 -11.03 -16.30 10.59
N GLU A 117 -11.14 -16.66 11.87
CA GLU A 117 -11.90 -17.82 12.35
C GLU A 117 -13.38 -17.65 11.99
N ASP A 118 -13.70 -17.79 10.71
CA ASP A 118 -14.96 -18.31 10.25
C ASP A 118 -14.81 -19.83 10.31
N ASP A 119 -15.84 -20.49 10.86
CA ASP A 119 -15.94 -21.94 10.90
C ASP A 119 -15.41 -22.59 9.60
N PRO A 120 -14.68 -23.71 9.68
CA PRO A 120 -14.20 -24.40 8.49
C PRO A 120 -15.40 -24.74 7.60
N LEU A 121 -15.54 -24.00 6.49
CA LEU A 121 -16.67 -24.16 5.59
C LEU A 121 -16.46 -25.45 4.77
N PRO A 122 -17.39 -26.41 4.85
CA PRO A 122 -17.28 -27.67 4.12
C PRO A 122 -17.34 -27.46 2.60
N GLU A 123 -16.71 -28.36 1.85
CA GLU A 123 -16.67 -28.29 0.38
C GLU A 123 -18.09 -28.34 -0.23
N PRO A 124 -18.31 -27.67 -1.38
CA PRO A 124 -19.62 -27.60 -2.02
C PRO A 124 -20.11 -28.99 -2.48
N MET A 125 -21.39 -29.26 -2.22
CA MET A 125 -22.05 -30.55 -2.45
C MET A 125 -22.72 -30.66 -3.84
N PRO A 126 -22.76 -31.83 -4.50
CA PRO A 126 -23.44 -32.01 -5.79
C PRO A 126 -24.90 -32.53 -5.69
N ALA A 127 -25.53 -32.59 -6.88
CA ALA A 127 -26.97 -32.64 -7.21
C ALA A 127 -27.86 -33.73 -6.56
N ALA A 128 -29.19 -33.53 -6.71
CA ALA A 128 -30.30 -34.28 -6.09
C ALA A 128 -30.26 -35.82 -6.20
N GLU A 129 -29.64 -36.39 -7.24
CA GLU A 129 -29.54 -37.85 -7.41
C GLU A 129 -28.55 -38.48 -6.43
N LEU A 130 -27.46 -37.77 -6.09
CA LEU A 130 -26.47 -38.19 -5.09
C LEU A 130 -27.10 -38.33 -3.70
N LYS A 131 -28.02 -37.41 -3.40
CA LYS A 131 -28.81 -37.30 -2.17
C LYS A 131 -29.66 -38.55 -1.92
N SER A 132 -30.25 -39.10 -2.98
CA SER A 132 -31.06 -40.32 -2.92
C SER A 132 -30.24 -41.59 -2.67
N LEU A 133 -29.04 -41.65 -3.24
CA LEU A 133 -28.10 -42.77 -3.10
C LEU A 133 -27.48 -42.78 -1.70
N TYR A 134 -27.07 -41.61 -1.21
CA TYR A 134 -26.63 -41.40 0.16
C TYR A 134 -27.70 -41.87 1.17
N ARG A 135 -28.96 -41.44 1.02
CA ARG A 135 -30.06 -41.85 1.91
C ARG A 135 -30.22 -43.37 1.97
N ARG A 136 -30.13 -44.07 0.85
CA ARG A 136 -30.24 -45.53 0.80
C ARG A 136 -29.09 -46.21 1.54
N LEU A 137 -27.86 -45.71 1.38
CA LEU A 137 -26.68 -46.25 2.05
C LEU A 137 -26.68 -45.92 3.54
N ALA A 138 -27.05 -44.70 3.91
CA ALA A 138 -27.18 -44.27 5.30
C ALA A 138 -28.22 -45.10 6.05
N ARG A 139 -29.39 -45.36 5.44
CA ARG A 139 -30.42 -46.25 6.01
C ARG A 139 -29.91 -47.67 6.27
N ARG A 140 -28.90 -48.13 5.54
CA ARG A 140 -28.38 -49.50 5.62
C ARG A 140 -27.18 -49.64 6.56
N PHE A 141 -26.28 -48.66 6.59
CA PHE A 141 -24.98 -48.77 7.30
C PHE A 141 -24.82 -47.81 8.48
N HIS A 142 -25.86 -47.12 8.93
CA HIS A 142 -25.76 -46.23 10.08
C HIS A 142 -25.20 -46.97 11.33
N PRO A 143 -24.21 -46.40 12.08
CA PRO A 143 -23.57 -47.05 13.22
C PRO A 143 -24.55 -47.46 14.32
N ASP A 144 -25.61 -46.67 14.56
CA ASP A 144 -26.68 -47.03 15.50
C ASP A 144 -27.56 -48.20 15.04
N LEU A 145 -27.30 -48.75 13.84
CA LEU A 145 -27.97 -49.96 13.35
C LEU A 145 -27.30 -51.26 13.75
N ALA A 146 -26.08 -51.17 14.24
CA ALA A 146 -25.32 -52.30 14.70
C ALA A 146 -25.94 -52.95 15.94
N ARG A 147 -25.99 -54.29 15.93
CA ARG A 147 -26.52 -55.11 17.01
C ARG A 147 -25.42 -55.52 17.99
N THR A 148 -24.15 -55.41 17.59
CA THR A 148 -22.97 -55.65 18.42
C THR A 148 -22.00 -54.47 18.36
N GLU A 149 -21.12 -54.32 19.37
CA GLU A 149 -20.07 -53.29 19.35
C GLU A 149 -19.15 -53.44 18.12
N GLU A 150 -18.90 -54.68 17.67
CA GLU A 150 -18.08 -54.97 16.49
C GLU A 150 -18.75 -54.53 15.17
N GLU A 151 -20.07 -54.72 15.04
CA GLU A 151 -20.84 -54.14 13.94
C GLU A 151 -20.86 -52.62 14.00
N GLN A 152 -20.89 -52.03 15.21
CA GLN A 152 -20.97 -50.58 15.38
C GLN A 152 -19.69 -49.92 14.86
N VAL A 153 -18.54 -50.53 15.13
CA VAL A 153 -17.25 -50.11 14.60
C VAL A 153 -17.20 -50.24 13.07
N ARG A 154 -17.71 -51.34 12.49
CA ARG A 154 -17.76 -51.53 11.02
C ARG A 154 -18.69 -50.55 10.33
N HIS A 155 -19.90 -50.36 10.87
CA HIS A 155 -20.88 -49.42 10.35
C HIS A 155 -20.41 -47.97 10.51
N ALA A 156 -19.75 -47.63 11.62
CA ALA A 156 -19.10 -46.33 11.78
C ALA A 156 -18.03 -46.08 10.71
N ALA A 157 -17.19 -47.08 10.41
CA ALA A 157 -16.18 -46.98 9.36
C ALA A 157 -16.80 -46.85 7.96
N LEU A 158 -17.87 -47.59 7.68
CA LEU A 158 -18.62 -47.52 6.43
C LEU A 158 -19.32 -46.16 6.27
N MET A 159 -19.96 -45.64 7.32
CA MET A 159 -20.59 -44.32 7.27
C MET A 159 -19.58 -43.19 7.14
N ALA A 160 -18.43 -43.28 7.81
CA ALA A 160 -17.36 -42.31 7.60
C ALA A 160 -16.93 -42.27 6.12
N ARG A 161 -16.87 -43.43 5.46
CA ARG A 161 -16.51 -43.56 4.04
C ARG A 161 -17.63 -43.10 3.11
N ILE A 162 -18.89 -43.41 3.41
CA ILE A 162 -20.07 -42.90 2.71
C ILE A 162 -20.12 -41.38 2.79
N ASN A 163 -19.91 -40.82 3.98
CA ASN A 163 -19.88 -39.38 4.19
C ASN A 163 -18.73 -38.71 3.42
N ALA A 164 -17.55 -39.33 3.37
CA ALA A 164 -16.43 -38.82 2.59
C ALA A 164 -16.71 -38.81 1.08
N LEU A 165 -17.27 -39.89 0.53
CA LEU A 165 -17.64 -39.98 -0.88
C LEU A 165 -18.78 -39.03 -1.25
N TYR A 166 -19.76 -38.88 -0.35
CA TYR A 166 -20.86 -37.94 -0.51
C TYR A 166 -20.37 -36.49 -0.51
N ARG A 167 -19.44 -36.13 0.38
CA ARG A 167 -18.78 -34.80 0.40
C ARG A 167 -17.95 -34.54 -0.87
N ALA A 168 -17.21 -35.55 -1.34
CA ALA A 168 -16.43 -35.46 -2.57
C ALA A 168 -17.28 -35.43 -3.85
N GLY A 169 -18.60 -35.64 -3.72
CA GLY A 169 -19.50 -35.74 -4.86
C GLY A 169 -19.31 -36.98 -5.72
N ASP A 170 -18.65 -37.99 -5.19
CA ASP A 170 -18.26 -39.20 -5.92
C ASP A 170 -19.42 -40.19 -5.98
N ARG A 171 -20.28 -40.00 -6.98
CA ARG A 171 -21.41 -40.90 -7.26
C ARG A 171 -20.94 -42.33 -7.49
N ALA A 172 -19.91 -42.51 -8.32
CA ALA A 172 -19.42 -43.82 -8.70
C ALA A 172 -18.86 -44.57 -7.48
N GLY A 173 -18.17 -43.86 -6.58
CA GLY A 173 -17.70 -44.40 -5.31
C GLY A 173 -18.84 -44.85 -4.39
N LEU A 174 -19.93 -44.07 -4.30
CA LEU A 174 -21.12 -44.47 -3.53
C LEU A 174 -21.82 -45.70 -4.15
N GLU A 175 -21.93 -45.78 -5.48
CA GLU A 175 -22.51 -46.93 -6.18
C GLU A 175 -21.66 -48.20 -5.95
N ALA A 176 -20.33 -48.10 -6.06
CA ALA A 176 -19.42 -49.22 -5.81
C ALA A 176 -19.48 -49.72 -4.36
N LEU A 177 -19.68 -48.82 -3.40
CA LEU A 177 -19.82 -49.17 -1.99
C LEU A 177 -21.19 -49.81 -1.69
N ALA A 178 -22.22 -49.46 -2.46
CA ALA A 178 -23.51 -50.14 -2.44
C ALA A 178 -23.41 -51.59 -2.93
N ASP A 179 -22.67 -51.82 -4.01
CA ASP A 179 -22.50 -53.13 -4.63
C ASP A 179 -21.66 -54.09 -3.78
N GLN A 180 -20.59 -53.60 -3.14
CA GLN A 180 -19.74 -54.41 -2.26
C GLN A 180 -20.44 -54.90 -0.99
N ALA A 181 -21.45 -54.17 -0.52
CA ALA A 181 -22.07 -54.44 0.77
C ALA A 181 -23.30 -55.37 0.71
N LEU A 182 -23.63 -55.89 -0.47
CA LEU A 182 -24.65 -56.93 -0.69
C LEU A 182 -24.19 -58.35 -0.28
N GLY A 183 -22.92 -58.55 0.08
CA GLY A 183 -22.30 -59.87 0.19
C GLY A 183 -22.09 -60.49 1.58
N SER A 184 -22.64 -59.94 2.67
CA SER A 184 -22.34 -60.45 4.03
C SER A 184 -23.54 -60.39 4.97
N GLU A 185 -24.25 -61.51 5.13
CA GLU A 185 -25.15 -61.75 6.26
C GLU A 185 -24.61 -62.95 7.07
N LEU A 186 -24.48 -62.78 8.39
CA LEU A 186 -24.14 -63.84 9.35
C LEU A 186 -25.38 -64.22 10.17
N PRO A 187 -25.56 -65.49 10.57
CA PRO A 187 -26.77 -65.95 11.27
C PRO A 187 -26.77 -65.62 12.77
N GLU A 188 -27.97 -65.39 13.30
CA GLU A 188 -28.28 -64.91 14.65
C GLU A 188 -28.15 -65.98 15.76
N PRO A 189 -27.80 -65.62 17.01
CA PRO A 189 -28.10 -66.42 18.19
C PRO A 189 -29.47 -66.05 18.79
N ALA A 190 -30.18 -67.04 19.35
CA ALA A 190 -31.50 -66.88 19.93
C ALA A 190 -31.45 -66.15 21.28
N VAL A 191 -31.97 -64.91 21.31
CA VAL A 191 -32.15 -64.09 22.51
C VAL A 191 -33.56 -64.32 23.09
N SER A 192 -33.75 -64.17 24.41
CA SER A 192 -35.10 -64.19 25.02
C SER A 192 -35.92 -62.99 24.53
N LEU A 193 -37.24 -63.16 24.34
CA LEU A 193 -38.16 -62.11 23.88
C LEU A 193 -38.14 -60.86 24.78
N GLU A 194 -37.87 -61.02 26.07
CA GLU A 194 -37.81 -59.91 27.04
C GLU A 194 -36.52 -59.09 26.91
N ASP A 195 -35.39 -59.77 26.69
CA ASP A 195 -34.11 -59.12 26.41
C ASP A 195 -34.12 -58.42 25.04
N GLU A 196 -34.83 -58.98 24.06
CA GLU A 196 -35.03 -58.39 22.74
C GLU A 196 -35.84 -57.08 22.82
N VAL A 197 -36.92 -57.05 23.61
CA VAL A 197 -37.68 -55.83 23.87
C VAL A 197 -36.83 -54.76 24.56
N ARG A 198 -36.04 -55.13 25.59
CA ARG A 198 -35.14 -54.18 26.28
C ARG A 198 -34.12 -53.56 25.32
N LEU A 199 -33.48 -54.39 24.49
CA LEU A 199 -32.49 -53.93 23.50
C LEU A 199 -33.11 -52.97 22.47
N LEU A 200 -34.35 -53.23 22.04
CA LEU A 200 -35.09 -52.35 21.14
C LEU A 200 -35.47 -51.02 21.81
N GLU A 201 -35.85 -51.02 23.09
CA GLU A 201 -36.13 -49.77 23.83
C GLU A 201 -34.88 -48.91 24.01
N GLU A 202 -33.73 -49.50 24.32
CA GLU A 202 -32.44 -48.78 24.36
C GLU A 202 -32.05 -48.21 22.99
N ARG A 203 -32.32 -48.96 21.90
CA ARG A 203 -32.11 -48.50 20.53
C ARG A 203 -33.05 -47.36 20.16
N ARG A 204 -34.32 -47.40 20.57
CA ARG A 204 -35.27 -46.30 20.40
C ARG A 204 -34.77 -45.03 21.07
N ALA A 205 -34.36 -45.11 22.33
CA ALA A 205 -33.85 -43.97 23.09
C ALA A 205 -32.61 -43.32 22.43
N ARG A 206 -31.71 -44.14 21.85
CA ARG A 206 -30.57 -43.64 21.06
C ARG A 206 -31.02 -42.85 19.83
N PHE A 207 -31.97 -43.37 19.05
CA PHE A 207 -32.50 -42.65 17.88
C PHE A 207 -33.27 -41.38 18.25
N GLU A 208 -34.03 -41.38 19.35
CA GLU A 208 -34.69 -40.17 19.85
C GLU A 208 -33.67 -39.09 20.22
N SER A 209 -32.61 -39.46 20.94
CA SER A 209 -31.51 -38.56 21.28
C SER A 209 -30.80 -38.01 20.04
N ALA A 210 -30.48 -38.87 19.06
CA ALA A 210 -29.86 -38.46 17.80
C ALA A 210 -30.75 -37.49 17.00
N ARG A 211 -32.04 -37.80 16.89
CA ARG A 211 -33.04 -36.93 16.24
C ARG A 211 -33.11 -35.56 16.89
N ASP A 212 -33.16 -35.51 18.22
CA ASP A 212 -33.28 -34.25 18.95
C ASP A 212 -31.98 -33.43 18.87
N GLY A 213 -30.82 -34.10 18.91
CA GLY A 213 -29.52 -33.47 18.62
C GLY A 213 -29.44 -32.85 17.22
N LEU A 214 -29.88 -33.58 16.19
CA LEU A 214 -29.92 -33.08 14.82
C LEU A 214 -30.91 -31.94 14.63
N ARG A 215 -32.03 -31.93 15.35
CA ARG A 215 -32.98 -30.79 15.34
C ARG A 215 -32.36 -29.53 15.93
N ILE A 216 -31.65 -29.66 17.05
CA ILE A 216 -30.93 -28.54 17.67
C ILE A 216 -29.87 -28.01 16.69
N GLU A 217 -29.10 -28.90 16.09
CA GLU A 217 -28.09 -28.53 15.10
C GLU A 217 -28.69 -27.84 13.87
N LEU A 218 -29.77 -28.38 13.31
CA LEU A 218 -30.46 -27.78 12.17
C LEU A 218 -31.00 -26.38 12.51
N ALA A 219 -31.51 -26.20 13.72
CA ALA A 219 -31.95 -24.89 14.22
C ALA A 219 -30.76 -23.92 14.34
N ALA A 220 -29.62 -24.36 14.85
CA ALA A 220 -28.40 -23.56 14.93
C ALA A 220 -27.87 -23.15 13.54
N LEU A 221 -27.82 -24.10 12.60
CA LEU A 221 -27.43 -23.85 11.21
C LEU A 221 -28.37 -22.84 10.54
N ARG A 222 -29.68 -22.95 10.75
CA ARG A 222 -30.66 -22.00 10.19
C ARG A 222 -30.62 -20.63 10.90
N GLY A 223 -30.19 -20.58 12.16
CA GLY A 223 -30.13 -19.36 12.96
C GLY A 223 -28.83 -18.55 12.83
N CYS A 224 -27.80 -19.07 12.15
CA CYS A 224 -26.50 -18.40 12.06
C CYS A 224 -26.53 -17.16 11.14
N ALA A 225 -25.51 -16.30 11.28
CA ALA A 225 -25.40 -15.06 10.50
C ALA A 225 -25.32 -15.31 8.98
N THR A 226 -24.61 -16.36 8.54
CA THR A 226 -24.51 -16.74 7.13
C THR A 226 -25.88 -17.15 6.55
N ALA A 227 -26.69 -17.86 7.35
CA ALA A 227 -28.04 -18.25 6.94
C ALA A 227 -28.98 -17.06 6.82
N GLU A 228 -28.85 -16.07 7.72
CA GLU A 228 -29.56 -14.80 7.64
C GLU A 228 -29.18 -14.01 6.37
N LEU A 229 -27.89 -13.91 6.06
CA LEU A 229 -27.43 -13.25 4.83
C LEU A 229 -27.93 -13.97 3.58
N LEU A 230 -27.90 -15.30 3.55
CA LEU A 230 -28.44 -16.09 2.43
C LEU A 230 -29.94 -15.86 2.25
N ARG A 231 -30.72 -15.75 3.34
CA ARG A 231 -32.15 -15.42 3.26
C ARG A 231 -32.37 -14.05 2.63
N ARG A 232 -31.66 -13.02 3.08
CA ARG A 232 -31.76 -11.66 2.52
C ARG A 232 -31.38 -11.61 1.05
N CYS A 233 -30.35 -12.35 0.65
CA CYS A 233 -29.96 -12.47 -0.76
C CYS A 233 -31.10 -13.07 -1.60
N ARG A 234 -31.70 -14.18 -1.13
CA ARG A 234 -32.84 -14.82 -1.81
C ARG A 234 -34.08 -13.95 -1.84
N GLU A 235 -34.32 -13.15 -0.81
CA GLU A 235 -35.42 -12.16 -0.78
C GLU A 235 -35.20 -11.05 -1.82
N ALA A 236 -34.00 -10.47 -1.87
CA ALA A 236 -33.65 -9.47 -2.88
C ALA A 236 -33.78 -10.03 -4.31
N GLU A 237 -33.32 -11.27 -4.55
CA GLU A 237 -33.45 -11.93 -5.86
C GLU A 237 -34.92 -12.11 -6.28
N ARG A 238 -35.82 -12.44 -5.34
CA ARG A 238 -37.27 -12.53 -5.61
C ARG A 238 -37.88 -11.18 -5.98
N ASP A 239 -37.36 -10.10 -5.42
CA ASP A 239 -37.75 -8.74 -5.73
C ASP A 239 -37.09 -8.20 -7.03
N GLY A 240 -36.25 -9.01 -7.70
CA GLY A 240 -35.50 -8.61 -8.89
C GLY A 240 -34.32 -7.67 -8.60
N ARG A 241 -33.83 -7.63 -7.36
CA ARG A 241 -32.70 -6.81 -6.90
C ARG A 241 -31.44 -7.65 -6.71
N ASP A 242 -30.27 -7.04 -6.92
CA ASP A 242 -28.96 -7.67 -6.65
C ASP A 242 -28.42 -7.23 -5.28
N PHE A 243 -28.51 -8.14 -4.31
CA PHE A 243 -28.02 -7.89 -2.95
C PHE A 243 -26.52 -7.60 -2.89
N PHE A 244 -25.70 -8.24 -3.74
CA PHE A 244 -24.26 -8.01 -3.73
C PHE A 244 -23.91 -6.63 -4.28
N ASP A 245 -24.63 -6.14 -5.28
CA ASP A 245 -24.48 -4.76 -5.75
C ASP A 245 -24.86 -3.74 -4.69
N GLU A 246 -25.97 -3.95 -3.97
CA GLU A 246 -26.38 -3.09 -2.85
C GLU A 246 -25.29 -3.04 -1.76
N VAL A 247 -24.77 -4.21 -1.35
CA VAL A 247 -23.69 -4.27 -0.35
C VAL A 247 -22.38 -3.67 -0.88
N ARG A 248 -22.04 -3.87 -2.17
CA ARG A 248 -20.87 -3.24 -2.79
C ARG A 248 -20.98 -1.72 -2.79
N ALA A 249 -22.16 -1.17 -3.07
CA ALA A 249 -22.43 0.26 -3.06
C ALA A 249 -22.31 0.83 -1.63
N GLU A 250 -22.90 0.16 -0.64
CA GLU A 250 -22.79 0.51 0.78
C GLU A 250 -21.33 0.50 1.26
N LEU A 251 -20.58 -0.57 0.95
CA LEU A 251 -19.16 -0.65 1.30
C LEU A 251 -18.31 0.41 0.57
N ALA A 252 -18.69 0.80 -0.64
CA ALA A 252 -18.04 1.87 -1.37
C ALA A 252 -18.32 3.25 -0.74
N ALA A 253 -19.55 3.50 -0.30
CA ALA A 253 -19.94 4.72 0.43
C ALA A 253 -19.16 4.83 1.76
N ARG A 254 -19.16 3.76 2.57
CA ARG A 254 -18.33 3.67 3.78
C ARG A 254 -16.84 3.85 3.48
N GLY A 255 -16.38 3.33 2.34
CA GLY A 255 -15.00 3.52 1.89
C GLY A 255 -14.68 4.99 1.59
N ALA A 256 -15.62 5.76 1.04
CA ALA A 256 -15.44 7.18 0.79
C ALA A 256 -15.43 7.98 2.10
N GLU A 257 -16.31 7.66 3.06
CA GLU A 257 -16.33 8.26 4.39
C GLU A 257 -15.04 7.97 5.16
N ALA A 258 -14.61 6.71 5.21
CA ALA A 258 -13.38 6.29 5.89
C ALA A 258 -12.12 6.93 5.28
N LEU A 259 -12.13 7.28 3.98
CA LEU A 259 -11.03 8.03 3.40
C LEU A 259 -10.92 9.45 3.97
N ALA A 260 -12.02 10.11 4.33
CA ALA A 260 -11.98 11.42 4.96
C ALA A 260 -11.25 11.36 6.32
N GLU A 261 -11.43 10.27 7.07
CA GLU A 261 -10.73 10.03 8.35
C GLU A 261 -9.20 10.01 8.19
N VAL A 262 -8.68 9.59 7.03
CA VAL A 262 -7.22 9.61 6.77
C VAL A 262 -6.69 11.05 6.78
N ARG A 263 -7.43 11.99 6.20
CA ARG A 263 -7.06 13.40 6.19
C ARG A 263 -7.13 13.99 7.60
N ASP A 264 -8.21 13.70 8.33
CA ASP A 264 -8.41 14.20 9.69
C ASP A 264 -7.32 13.67 10.64
N ALA A 265 -6.99 12.37 10.55
CA ALA A 265 -5.90 11.76 11.32
C ALA A 265 -4.53 12.34 10.95
N ALA A 266 -4.29 12.67 9.68
CA ALA A 266 -3.07 13.35 9.25
C ALA A 266 -3.00 14.78 9.81
N GLY A 267 -4.11 15.52 9.82
CA GLY A 267 -4.20 16.85 10.45
C GLY A 267 -3.92 16.78 11.96
N ALA A 268 -4.53 15.82 12.66
CA ALA A 268 -4.29 15.61 14.09
C ALA A 268 -2.81 15.28 14.39
N LEU A 269 -2.16 14.50 13.53
CA LEU A 269 -0.72 14.25 13.62
C LEU A 269 0.10 15.54 13.47
N GLU A 270 -0.24 16.41 12.52
CA GLU A 270 0.46 17.68 12.30
C GLU A 270 0.27 18.66 13.45
N ASP A 271 -0.93 18.72 14.02
CA ASP A 271 -1.21 19.47 15.24
C ASP A 271 -0.40 18.94 16.41
N ALA A 272 -0.30 17.62 16.57
CA ALA A 272 0.55 16.99 17.58
C ALA A 272 2.03 17.31 17.37
N VAL A 273 2.53 17.32 16.13
CA VAL A 273 3.89 17.74 15.77
C VAL A 273 4.12 19.21 16.11
N THR A 274 3.19 20.09 15.76
CA THR A 274 3.26 21.52 16.05
C THR A 274 3.26 21.78 17.56
N GLY A 275 2.37 21.11 18.30
CA GLY A 275 2.32 21.15 19.75
C GLY A 275 3.61 20.65 20.40
N ALA A 276 4.14 19.52 19.94
CA ALA A 276 5.41 18.96 20.42
C ALA A 276 6.58 19.93 20.21
N ASN A 277 6.65 20.57 19.04
CA ASN A 277 7.67 21.57 18.72
C ASN A 277 7.54 22.83 19.58
N ARG A 278 6.31 23.29 19.86
CA ARG A 278 6.04 24.41 20.80
C ARG A 278 6.46 24.06 22.24
N ARG A 279 6.19 22.85 22.73
CA ARG A 279 6.64 22.39 24.07
C ARG A 279 8.17 22.32 24.18
N SER A 280 8.83 21.80 23.15
CA SER A 280 10.30 21.76 23.06
C SER A 280 10.93 23.17 23.07
N LEU A 281 10.23 24.16 22.53
CA LEU A 281 10.60 25.58 22.60
C LEU A 281 10.39 26.18 24.00
N ALA A 282 9.23 25.94 24.62
CA ALA A 282 8.88 26.52 25.92
C ALA A 282 9.78 26.03 27.08
N SER A 283 10.20 24.76 27.04
CA SER A 283 11.13 24.18 28.03
C SER A 283 12.55 24.78 28.01
N ARG A 284 12.87 25.64 27.03
CA ARG A 284 14.16 26.34 26.94
C ARG A 284 13.91 27.84 26.79
N GLY A 285 14.16 28.61 27.86
CA GLY A 285 14.09 30.07 27.81
C GLY A 285 14.84 30.65 26.60
N ARG A 286 14.32 31.78 26.05
CA ARG A 286 14.63 32.52 24.79
C ARG A 286 16.08 32.48 24.26
N ARG A 287 16.70 31.31 24.09
CA ARG A 287 17.80 31.11 23.16
C ARG A 287 17.12 30.73 21.86
N SER A 288 17.35 31.56 20.85
CA SER A 288 16.86 31.34 19.49
C SER A 288 17.00 29.86 19.15
N LEU A 289 15.99 29.31 18.47
CA LEU A 289 16.19 28.08 17.72
C LEU A 289 17.38 28.33 16.80
N ALA A 290 18.57 27.99 17.28
CA ALA A 290 19.67 27.69 16.41
C ALA A 290 19.11 26.55 15.58
N ARG A 291 18.69 26.86 14.34
CA ARG A 291 18.72 25.89 13.25
C ARG A 291 20.09 25.29 13.41
N ALA A 292 20.16 24.10 14.01
CA ALA A 292 21.41 23.45 14.31
C ALA A 292 21.98 23.13 12.94
N PHE A 293 22.76 24.09 12.45
CA PHE A 293 23.48 23.98 11.23
C PHE A 293 24.55 22.97 11.55
N ASP A 294 24.32 21.75 11.06
CA ASP A 294 25.30 20.69 11.08
C ASP A 294 26.07 20.76 9.75
N PRO A 295 27.20 21.48 9.69
CA PRO A 295 28.02 21.53 8.48
C PRO A 295 28.59 20.16 8.09
N LEU A 296 28.61 19.18 9.01
CA LEU A 296 29.12 17.82 8.80
C LEU A 296 28.02 16.83 8.37
N GLY A 297 26.75 17.12 8.69
CA GLY A 297 25.58 16.46 8.10
C GLY A 297 25.52 16.57 6.56
N ARG A 298 26.35 17.47 5.98
CA ARG A 298 26.57 17.61 4.52
C ARG A 298 27.41 16.51 3.90
N GLN A 299 28.03 15.62 4.67
CA GLN A 299 28.68 14.43 4.11
C GLN A 299 27.73 13.24 3.92
N GLN A 300 26.43 13.48 3.79
CA GLN A 300 25.51 12.53 3.16
C GLN A 300 25.89 12.27 1.68
N LEU A 301 26.70 13.13 1.07
CA LEU A 301 27.34 12.89 -0.24
C LEU A 301 28.37 11.73 -0.21
N VAL A 302 28.94 11.39 0.95
CA VAL A 302 29.68 10.11 1.13
C VAL A 302 28.70 8.93 1.18
N ARG A 303 27.46 9.17 1.61
CA ARG A 303 26.39 8.18 1.74
C ARG A 303 25.70 7.85 0.41
N LEU A 304 25.44 8.84 -0.44
CA LEU A 304 24.99 8.64 -1.84
C LEU A 304 26.09 8.01 -2.73
N SER A 305 27.36 8.32 -2.44
CA SER A 305 28.51 7.64 -3.09
C SER A 305 28.70 6.19 -2.57
N LEU A 306 28.26 5.88 -1.35
CA LEU A 306 28.14 4.51 -0.81
C LEU A 306 26.89 3.79 -1.34
N GLU A 307 25.80 4.48 -1.64
CA GLU A 307 24.60 3.91 -2.29
C GLU A 307 24.90 3.51 -3.74
N ALA A 308 25.78 4.23 -4.44
CA ALA A 308 26.34 3.80 -5.73
C ALA A 308 27.20 2.53 -5.60
N LEU A 309 27.92 2.36 -4.47
CA LEU A 309 28.61 1.11 -4.12
C LEU A 309 27.63 -0.01 -3.64
N GLN A 310 26.44 0.33 -3.12
CA GLN A 310 25.38 -0.64 -2.78
C GLN A 310 24.63 -1.16 -4.00
N SER A 311 24.51 -0.39 -5.09
CA SER A 311 24.04 -0.93 -6.38
C SER A 311 24.97 -1.99 -6.97
N ALA A 312 26.24 -2.07 -6.53
CA ALA A 312 27.15 -3.17 -6.82
C ALA A 312 26.93 -4.42 -5.92
N ARG A 313 26.09 -4.32 -4.88
CA ARG A 313 25.69 -5.39 -3.94
C ARG A 313 24.16 -5.54 -3.83
N SER A 314 23.39 -5.15 -4.86
CA SER A 314 21.92 -5.23 -4.82
C SER A 314 21.47 -6.67 -4.52
N THR A 315 20.73 -6.88 -3.45
CA THR A 315 20.16 -8.20 -3.11
C THR A 315 19.14 -8.62 -4.17
N ALA A 316 18.92 -9.93 -4.32
CA ALA A 316 17.87 -10.44 -5.21
C ALA A 316 16.49 -9.86 -4.83
N GLU A 317 16.22 -9.74 -3.53
CA GLU A 317 15.00 -9.16 -2.97
C GLU A 317 14.80 -7.70 -3.41
N ALA A 318 15.83 -6.86 -3.37
CA ALA A 318 15.72 -5.46 -3.80
C ALA A 318 15.42 -5.33 -5.30
N ARG A 319 15.91 -6.27 -6.13
CA ARG A 319 15.58 -6.31 -7.57
C ARG A 319 14.15 -6.75 -7.81
N THR A 320 13.67 -7.75 -7.06
CA THR A 320 12.27 -8.18 -7.12
C THR A 320 11.34 -7.06 -6.70
N GLU A 321 11.64 -6.38 -5.60
CA GLU A 321 10.85 -5.25 -5.12
C GLU A 321 10.91 -4.07 -6.11
N ALA A 322 12.05 -3.81 -6.74
CA ALA A 322 12.16 -2.78 -7.78
C ALA A 322 11.27 -3.08 -8.99
N ASN A 323 11.16 -4.34 -9.40
CA ASN A 323 10.22 -4.76 -10.44
C ASN A 323 8.77 -4.61 -10.00
N ARG A 324 8.45 -4.92 -8.72
CA ARG A 324 7.12 -4.71 -8.15
C ARG A 324 6.71 -3.24 -8.13
N ILE A 325 7.63 -2.34 -7.73
CA ILE A 325 7.41 -0.89 -7.78
C ILE A 325 7.23 -0.42 -9.23
N ALA A 326 8.01 -0.97 -10.17
CA ALA A 326 7.87 -0.66 -11.59
C ALA A 326 6.52 -1.11 -12.16
N GLU A 327 6.03 -2.29 -11.75
CA GLU A 327 4.72 -2.79 -12.10
C GLU A 327 3.59 -1.95 -11.53
N LEU A 328 3.71 -1.58 -10.25
CA LEU A 328 2.75 -0.71 -9.59
C LEU A 328 2.63 0.62 -10.31
N ALA A 329 3.71 1.20 -10.83
CA ALA A 329 3.63 2.43 -11.60
C ALA A 329 2.89 2.29 -12.94
N ARG A 330 2.82 1.07 -13.50
CA ARG A 330 2.00 0.81 -14.70
C ARG A 330 0.53 0.70 -14.35
N SER A 331 0.19 0.12 -13.20
CA SER A 331 -1.20 -0.12 -12.78
C SER A 331 -1.82 1.02 -11.95
N SER A 332 -1.00 1.80 -11.26
CA SER A 332 -1.40 2.95 -10.43
C SER A 332 -0.33 4.04 -10.43
N ALA A 333 -0.49 5.03 -11.32
CA ALA A 333 0.37 6.21 -11.36
C ALA A 333 0.34 6.99 -10.02
N SER A 334 -0.83 7.03 -9.38
CA SER A 334 -1.03 7.62 -8.05
C SER A 334 -0.13 7.03 -6.98
N ALA A 335 -0.08 5.69 -6.86
CA ALA A 335 0.76 5.04 -5.86
C ALA A 335 2.25 5.26 -6.15
N ALA A 336 2.66 5.21 -7.42
CA ALA A 336 4.04 5.47 -7.81
C ALA A 336 4.49 6.90 -7.49
N ARG A 337 3.62 7.92 -7.66
CA ARG A 337 3.94 9.30 -7.26
C ARG A 337 4.26 9.42 -5.78
N LEU A 338 3.54 8.71 -4.92
CA LEU A 338 3.83 8.73 -3.48
C LEU A 338 5.20 8.12 -3.19
N VAL A 339 5.53 6.99 -3.80
CA VAL A 339 6.88 6.39 -3.70
C VAL A 339 7.96 7.40 -4.11
N LEU A 340 7.72 8.16 -5.17
CA LEU A 340 8.65 9.16 -5.69
C LEU A 340 8.73 10.43 -4.81
N PHE A 341 7.63 10.86 -4.18
CA PHE A 341 7.64 11.93 -3.18
C PHE A 341 8.39 11.53 -1.90
N ALA A 342 8.24 10.28 -1.43
CA ALA A 342 9.06 9.73 -0.35
C ALA A 342 10.54 9.76 -0.75
N TYR A 343 10.87 9.30 -1.96
CA TYR A 343 12.24 9.30 -2.44
C TYR A 343 12.85 10.70 -2.45
N ALA A 344 12.16 11.69 -3.04
CA ALA A 344 12.58 13.09 -3.03
C ALA A 344 12.81 13.61 -1.60
N SER A 345 11.92 13.23 -0.66
CA SER A 345 12.03 13.62 0.75
C SER A 345 13.26 13.00 1.43
N GLU A 346 13.67 11.80 1.05
CA GLU A 346 14.84 11.10 1.59
C GLU A 346 16.17 11.55 1.00
N LEU A 347 16.18 12.05 -0.24
CA LEU A 347 17.35 12.66 -0.85
C LEU A 347 17.83 13.89 -0.06
N VAL A 348 16.96 14.49 0.76
CA VAL A 348 17.26 15.73 1.50
C VAL A 348 17.34 15.47 3.01
N PRO A 349 18.41 15.95 3.71
CA PRO A 349 18.58 15.79 5.16
C PRO A 349 17.60 16.62 6.00
N HIS A 350 16.87 17.53 5.36
CA HIS A 350 15.94 18.47 5.98
C HIS A 350 14.58 18.36 5.27
N PRO A 351 13.47 18.67 5.96
CA PRO A 351 12.16 18.67 5.33
C PRO A 351 12.16 19.61 4.13
N LEU A 352 11.69 19.09 3.00
CA LEU A 352 11.32 19.90 1.87
C LEU A 352 10.09 20.70 2.26
N ASP A 353 10.14 22.03 2.21
CA ASP A 353 8.96 22.86 2.50
C ASP A 353 7.78 22.43 1.62
N ALA A 354 8.06 22.07 0.37
CA ALA A 354 7.10 21.53 -0.60
C ALA A 354 6.41 20.20 -0.23
N LEU A 355 6.92 19.45 0.74
CA LEU A 355 6.36 18.17 1.20
C LEU A 355 6.28 18.14 2.73
N ARG A 356 6.26 19.32 3.35
CA ARG A 356 6.36 19.45 4.80
C ARG A 356 5.06 19.10 5.49
N THR A 357 3.94 19.52 4.90
CA THR A 357 2.60 19.22 5.41
C THR A 357 1.82 18.31 4.47
N TYR A 358 0.73 17.76 4.98
CA TYR A 358 -0.25 16.99 4.23
C TYR A 358 -0.83 17.83 3.10
N ASP A 359 -1.19 19.09 3.36
CA ASP A 359 -1.72 20.00 2.34
C ASP A 359 -0.68 20.34 1.26
N ASP A 360 0.59 20.53 1.65
CA ASP A 360 1.68 20.76 0.70
C ASP A 360 1.87 19.57 -0.25
N LEU A 361 1.75 18.35 0.29
CA LEU A 361 1.76 17.12 -0.48
C LEU A 361 0.51 16.97 -1.35
N ALA A 362 -0.68 17.17 -0.80
CA ALA A 362 -1.98 17.04 -1.47
C ALA A 362 -2.05 17.95 -2.70
N LEU A 363 -1.66 19.21 -2.52
CA LEU A 363 -1.60 20.21 -3.58
C LEU A 363 -0.79 19.74 -4.80
N ARG A 364 0.38 19.12 -4.57
CA ARG A 364 1.27 18.65 -5.65
C ARG A 364 0.79 17.35 -6.24
N PHE A 365 0.28 16.46 -5.39
CA PHE A 365 -0.30 15.20 -5.79
C PHE A 365 -1.47 15.40 -6.75
N GLU A 366 -2.42 16.27 -6.38
CA GLU A 366 -3.58 16.63 -7.20
C GLU A 366 -3.14 17.30 -8.51
N HIS A 367 -2.18 18.21 -8.47
CA HIS A 367 -1.66 18.86 -9.68
C HIS A 367 -1.13 17.84 -10.70
N LEU A 368 -0.37 16.84 -10.23
CA LEU A 368 0.16 15.78 -11.09
C LEU A 368 -0.93 14.83 -11.59
N GLY A 369 -1.96 14.58 -10.77
CA GLY A 369 -3.09 13.71 -11.06
C GLY A 369 -4.14 14.29 -12.01
N ARG A 370 -4.14 15.60 -12.32
CA ARG A 370 -5.10 16.23 -13.25
C ARG A 370 -5.15 15.63 -14.65
N ARG A 371 -4.10 14.90 -15.04
CA ARG A 371 -4.00 14.23 -16.36
C ARG A 371 -4.33 12.75 -16.31
N ASP A 372 -4.64 12.22 -15.14
CA ASP A 372 -4.96 10.80 -14.99
C ASP A 372 -6.42 10.56 -15.29
N GLU A 373 -6.72 9.48 -16.01
CA GLU A 373 -8.08 9.09 -16.39
C GLU A 373 -9.00 8.83 -15.18
N GLN A 374 -8.44 8.52 -14.01
CA GLN A 374 -9.18 8.09 -12.82
C GLN A 374 -9.06 9.01 -11.60
N GLY A 375 -8.53 10.24 -11.76
CA GLY A 375 -8.49 11.30 -10.74
C GLY A 375 -8.58 10.82 -9.28
N ARG A 376 -7.55 10.13 -8.77
CA ARG A 376 -7.57 9.58 -7.41
C ARG A 376 -7.15 10.64 -6.39
N THR A 377 -7.78 10.61 -5.22
CA THR A 377 -7.44 11.49 -4.10
C THR A 377 -6.15 11.03 -3.41
N LEU A 378 -5.50 11.92 -2.64
CA LEU A 378 -4.27 11.59 -1.91
C LEU A 378 -4.52 10.48 -0.87
N GLU A 379 -5.65 10.53 -0.17
CA GLU A 379 -6.07 9.58 0.85
C GLU A 379 -6.10 8.17 0.27
N ARG A 380 -6.78 8.01 -0.88
CA ARG A 380 -6.87 6.72 -1.56
C ARG A 380 -5.50 6.22 -2.01
N ALA A 381 -4.65 7.11 -2.51
CA ALA A 381 -3.31 6.75 -2.91
C ALA A 381 -2.45 6.30 -1.72
N LEU A 382 -2.58 6.93 -0.56
CA LEU A 382 -1.88 6.53 0.67
C LEU A 382 -2.30 5.12 1.12
N VAL A 383 -3.59 4.79 0.98
CA VAL A 383 -4.13 3.46 1.31
C VAL A 383 -3.66 2.39 0.32
N GLU A 384 -3.64 2.71 -0.97
CA GLU A 384 -3.16 1.80 -2.02
C GLU A 384 -1.64 1.56 -1.93
N ALA A 385 -0.89 2.60 -1.55
CA ALA A 385 0.57 2.54 -1.41
C ALA A 385 1.03 2.21 0.02
N ALA A 386 0.11 1.83 0.92
CA ALA A 386 0.37 1.65 2.35
C ALA A 386 1.43 0.57 2.65
N GLU A 387 1.69 -0.36 1.73
CA GLU A 387 2.76 -1.35 1.89
C GLU A 387 4.16 -0.75 1.61
N LEU A 388 4.23 0.30 0.79
CA LEU A 388 5.49 0.88 0.30
C LEU A 388 5.86 2.17 1.03
N VAL A 389 4.88 3.01 1.30
CA VAL A 389 5.06 4.34 1.88
C VAL A 389 4.00 4.63 2.92
N GLU A 390 4.31 5.57 3.79
CA GLU A 390 3.33 6.15 4.70
C GLU A 390 3.61 7.62 4.93
N PHE A 391 2.57 8.34 5.34
CA PHE A 391 2.71 9.64 5.98
C PHE A 391 2.82 9.42 7.49
N GLY A 392 3.84 9.97 8.12
CA GLY A 392 4.11 9.71 9.54
C GLY A 392 5.28 10.52 10.06
N ILE A 393 5.86 10.10 11.18
CA ILE A 393 7.04 10.79 11.75
C ILE A 393 8.31 10.35 11.03
N ARG A 394 8.96 11.29 10.34
CA ARG A 394 10.27 11.10 9.69
C ARG A 394 11.42 11.25 10.68
N ARG A 395 11.31 12.24 11.57
CA ARG A 395 12.33 12.53 12.58
C ARG A 395 11.67 12.91 13.89
N ALA A 396 11.96 12.14 14.94
CA ALA A 396 11.58 12.43 16.30
C ALA A 396 12.82 12.85 17.10
N GLY A 397 13.09 14.15 17.18
CA GLY A 397 14.16 14.70 18.01
C GLY A 397 13.63 15.41 19.25
N GLU A 398 14.51 15.66 20.22
CA GLU A 398 14.16 16.43 21.43
C GLU A 398 13.76 17.87 21.07
N ARG A 399 14.45 18.46 20.08
CA ARG A 399 14.28 19.88 19.69
C ARG A 399 13.26 20.08 18.58
N LEU A 400 13.11 19.08 17.71
CA LEU A 400 12.32 19.19 16.51
C LEU A 400 11.78 17.82 16.13
N VAL A 401 10.48 17.79 15.88
CA VAL A 401 9.74 16.68 15.31
C VAL A 401 9.34 17.06 13.89
N GLN A 402 9.47 16.12 12.97
CA GLN A 402 9.14 16.29 11.56
C GLN A 402 8.24 15.14 11.12
N SER A 403 7.03 15.48 10.66
CA SER A 403 6.16 14.60 9.89
C SER A 403 6.52 14.64 8.40
N GLY A 404 5.93 13.75 7.61
CA GLY A 404 6.04 13.73 6.16
C GLY A 404 6.02 12.31 5.60
N LEU A 405 6.15 12.20 4.27
CA LEU A 405 6.21 10.91 3.59
C LEU A 405 7.54 10.18 3.86
N ARG A 406 7.46 8.86 4.05
CA ARG A 406 8.64 7.99 4.23
C ARG A 406 8.37 6.59 3.70
N PHE A 407 9.44 5.84 3.42
CA PHE A 407 9.31 4.43 3.06
C PHE A 407 8.91 3.57 4.26
N ARG A 408 8.14 2.53 3.97
CA ARG A 408 7.70 1.53 4.95
C ARG A 408 8.82 0.59 5.39
N SER A 409 9.78 0.30 4.52
CA SER A 409 10.90 -0.57 4.84
C SER A 409 12.20 -0.10 4.19
N PRO A 410 13.37 -0.47 4.76
CA PRO A 410 14.66 -0.33 4.09
C PRO A 410 14.69 -0.97 2.71
N LEU A 411 14.02 -2.12 2.53
CA LEU A 411 13.96 -2.83 1.25
C LEU A 411 13.34 -1.95 0.15
N VAL A 412 12.20 -1.31 0.43
CA VAL A 412 11.54 -0.42 -0.53
C VAL A 412 12.45 0.76 -0.88
N ARG A 413 13.06 1.39 0.13
CA ARG A 413 14.02 2.49 -0.08
C ARG A 413 15.15 2.09 -1.01
N ASP A 414 15.76 0.93 -0.77
CA ASP A 414 16.92 0.46 -1.52
C ASP A 414 16.53 -0.01 -2.94
N ALA A 415 15.25 -0.36 -3.15
CA ALA A 415 14.69 -0.76 -4.44
C ALA A 415 14.37 0.43 -5.37
N VAL A 416 14.02 1.61 -4.85
CA VAL A 416 13.61 2.77 -5.68
C VAL A 416 14.68 3.21 -6.69
N PRO A 417 15.98 3.35 -6.34
CA PRO A 417 17.02 3.67 -7.32
C PRO A 417 17.13 2.66 -8.47
N LEU A 418 16.88 1.37 -8.19
CA LEU A 418 16.84 0.32 -9.22
C LEU A 418 15.60 0.45 -10.10
N ALA A 419 14.44 0.74 -9.50
CA ALA A 419 13.18 0.93 -10.20
C ALA A 419 13.23 2.16 -11.13
N LEU A 420 13.90 3.24 -10.71
CA LEU A 420 14.13 4.44 -11.51
C LEU A 420 14.92 4.18 -12.80
N ARG A 421 15.61 3.04 -12.96
CA ARG A 421 16.22 2.68 -14.26
C ARG A 421 15.17 2.47 -15.35
N LYS A 422 13.93 2.15 -14.98
CA LYS A 422 12.81 1.97 -15.91
C LYS A 422 12.28 3.33 -16.39
N HIS A 423 12.09 3.46 -17.70
CA HIS A 423 11.69 4.73 -18.33
C HIS A 423 10.40 5.35 -17.75
N PRO A 424 9.30 4.60 -17.52
CA PRO A 424 8.07 5.20 -16.99
C PRO A 424 8.25 5.89 -15.64
N LEU A 425 8.97 5.26 -14.70
CA LEU A 425 9.23 5.85 -13.38
C LEU A 425 10.13 7.08 -13.46
N ARG A 426 11.13 7.06 -14.35
CA ARG A 426 12.02 8.20 -14.58
C ARG A 426 11.25 9.43 -15.07
N VAL A 427 10.34 9.24 -16.02
CA VAL A 427 9.47 10.30 -16.52
C VAL A 427 8.57 10.83 -15.42
N GLU A 428 7.96 9.96 -14.62
CA GLU A 428 7.11 10.38 -13.52
C GLU A 428 7.90 11.09 -12.42
N PHE A 429 9.12 10.64 -12.11
CA PHE A 429 9.98 11.29 -11.13
C PHE A 429 10.40 12.68 -11.59
N ARG A 430 10.69 12.85 -12.88
CA ARG A 430 10.93 14.17 -13.48
C ARG A 430 9.75 15.12 -13.24
N ARG A 431 8.51 14.63 -13.40
CA ARG A 431 7.30 15.42 -13.12
C ARG A 431 7.18 15.77 -11.64
N VAL A 432 7.42 14.81 -10.75
CA VAL A 432 7.43 15.03 -9.29
C VAL A 432 8.41 16.14 -8.91
N LEU A 433 9.66 16.05 -9.36
CA LEU A 433 10.69 17.05 -9.07
C LEU A 433 10.32 18.45 -9.57
N ALA A 434 9.63 18.56 -10.72
CA ALA A 434 9.18 19.83 -11.27
C ALA A 434 8.09 20.53 -10.43
N THR A 435 7.45 19.82 -9.49
CA THR A 435 6.43 20.38 -8.58
C THR A 435 6.96 20.76 -7.20
N LEU A 436 8.21 20.45 -6.88
CA LEU A 436 8.80 20.76 -5.57
C LEU A 436 9.10 22.25 -5.35
N GLY A 437 8.92 23.07 -6.38
CA GLY A 437 8.99 24.52 -6.30
C GLY A 437 7.89 25.16 -5.46
N GLU A 438 8.04 26.46 -5.21
CA GLU A 438 6.97 27.29 -4.67
C GLU A 438 5.83 27.43 -5.70
N ARG A 439 4.58 27.32 -5.24
CA ARG A 439 3.41 27.61 -6.08
C ARG A 439 3.23 29.12 -6.16
N THR A 440 3.25 29.66 -7.37
CA THR A 440 3.16 31.11 -7.60
C THR A 440 2.64 31.42 -9.00
N GLY A 441 2.09 32.61 -9.20
CA GLY A 441 1.70 33.12 -10.51
C GLY A 441 2.93 33.62 -11.28
N CYS A 442 3.13 33.16 -12.51
CA CYS A 442 4.18 33.72 -13.33
C CYS A 442 3.79 35.13 -13.81
N PRO A 443 4.60 36.18 -13.57
CA PRO A 443 4.26 37.54 -14.01
C PRO A 443 4.24 37.70 -15.54
N GLU A 444 4.97 36.85 -16.26
CA GLU A 444 5.08 36.90 -17.73
C GLU A 444 3.89 36.22 -18.41
N CYS A 445 3.64 34.94 -18.08
CA CYS A 445 2.60 34.15 -18.75
C CYS A 445 1.28 34.09 -17.97
N GLN A 446 1.22 34.74 -16.80
CA GLN A 446 0.03 34.88 -15.94
C GLN A 446 -0.62 33.55 -15.52
N VAL A 447 0.17 32.48 -15.49
CA VAL A 447 -0.29 31.14 -15.16
C VAL A 447 0.27 30.73 -13.82
N GLU A 448 -0.57 30.11 -12.98
CA GLU A 448 -0.11 29.45 -11.77
C GLU A 448 0.81 28.29 -12.11
N ILE A 449 2.00 28.30 -11.51
CA ILE A 449 3.05 27.33 -11.75
C ILE A 449 3.72 26.94 -10.44
N PHE A 450 4.38 25.78 -10.45
CA PHE A 450 5.40 25.46 -9.47
C PHE A 450 6.75 25.93 -10.04
N ALA A 451 7.38 26.90 -9.39
CA ALA A 451 8.58 27.54 -9.90
C ALA A 451 9.80 26.63 -9.71
N VAL A 452 10.47 26.25 -10.80
CA VAL A 452 11.61 25.32 -10.74
C VAL A 452 12.86 26.09 -10.27
N PRO A 453 13.48 25.69 -9.15
CA PRO A 453 14.68 26.36 -8.67
C PRO A 453 15.89 25.96 -9.54
N LEU A 454 16.70 26.95 -9.94
CA LEU A 454 17.89 26.79 -10.77
C LEU A 454 19.03 27.73 -10.35
N TYR A 455 20.27 27.35 -10.67
CA TYR A 455 21.42 28.24 -10.49
C TYR A 455 21.43 29.24 -11.62
N ARG A 456 21.10 30.50 -11.30
CA ARG A 456 21.27 31.59 -12.27
C ARG A 456 22.74 31.85 -12.53
N LEU A 457 23.59 31.66 -11.51
CA LEU A 457 25.03 31.65 -11.59
C LEU A 457 25.60 30.66 -10.58
N ARG A 458 26.62 29.89 -10.96
CA ARG A 458 27.35 28.97 -10.08
C ARG A 458 28.84 28.99 -10.42
N GLY A 459 29.69 28.74 -9.43
CA GLY A 459 31.14 28.54 -9.61
C GLY A 459 31.97 29.68 -9.02
N LEU A 460 31.87 30.89 -9.61
CA LEU A 460 32.48 32.08 -9.02
C LEU A 460 31.65 32.65 -7.86
N ASP A 461 30.34 32.68 -8.06
CA ASP A 461 29.33 33.17 -7.14
C ASP A 461 28.11 32.25 -7.26
N ASP A 462 27.34 32.11 -6.19
CA ASP A 462 26.15 31.25 -6.16
C ASP A 462 24.91 32.15 -6.11
N LEU A 463 24.39 32.49 -7.30
CA LEU A 463 23.14 33.23 -7.48
C LEU A 463 22.03 32.26 -7.87
N HIS A 464 21.00 32.19 -7.04
CA HIS A 464 19.86 31.30 -7.24
C HIS A 464 18.71 32.04 -7.90
N ALA A 465 17.86 31.31 -8.59
CA ALA A 465 16.62 31.82 -9.13
C ALA A 465 15.55 30.73 -9.19
N SER A 466 14.29 31.15 -9.16
CA SER A 466 13.15 30.27 -9.46
C SER A 466 12.60 30.66 -10.81
N ALA A 467 12.37 29.68 -11.69
CA ALA A 467 11.97 29.92 -13.07
C ALA A 467 10.64 29.26 -13.42
N CYS A 468 9.85 29.91 -14.26
CA CYS A 468 8.60 29.37 -14.76
C CYS A 468 8.89 28.21 -15.73
N PRO A 469 8.41 26.99 -15.47
CA PRO A 469 8.62 25.84 -16.36
C PRO A 469 7.91 26.00 -17.72
N ARG A 470 6.88 26.85 -17.81
CA ARG A 470 6.08 27.06 -19.02
C ARG A 470 6.69 28.06 -20.01
N CYS A 471 7.26 29.16 -19.52
CA CYS A 471 7.78 30.22 -20.39
C CYS A 471 9.28 30.51 -20.20
N GLY A 472 9.88 30.04 -19.11
CA GLY A 472 11.29 30.30 -18.79
C GLY A 472 11.57 31.63 -18.11
N HIS A 473 10.55 32.42 -17.76
CA HIS A 473 10.73 33.67 -17.03
C HIS A 473 11.29 33.40 -15.62
N LEU A 474 12.26 34.20 -15.17
CA LEU A 474 12.82 34.11 -13.82
C LEU A 474 11.91 34.87 -12.84
N VAL A 475 11.16 34.13 -12.03
CA VAL A 475 10.16 34.68 -11.08
C VAL A 475 10.84 35.41 -9.93
N SER A 476 11.95 34.86 -9.43
CA SER A 476 12.74 35.48 -8.36
C SER A 476 14.22 35.19 -8.56
N SER A 477 15.09 36.00 -7.95
CA SER A 477 16.54 35.78 -7.92
C SER A 477 17.08 36.26 -6.59
N TYR A 478 17.88 35.44 -5.92
CA TYR A 478 18.35 35.72 -4.56
C TYR A 478 19.71 35.06 -4.28
N PHE A 479 20.45 35.62 -3.33
CA PHE A 479 21.66 35.03 -2.79
C PHE A 479 21.32 34.27 -1.50
N LEU A 480 21.77 33.02 -1.41
CA LEU A 480 21.69 32.25 -0.16
C LEU A 480 23.08 32.04 0.43
N PRO A 481 23.22 32.05 1.77
CA PRO A 481 24.40 31.49 2.41
C PRO A 481 24.56 30.02 1.99
N ARG A 482 25.78 29.62 1.62
CA ARG A 482 26.07 28.27 1.10
C ARG A 482 25.37 27.18 1.90
N GLY A 483 24.56 26.38 1.19
CA GLY A 483 23.85 25.17 1.64
C GLY A 483 22.73 25.38 2.67
N LYS A 484 22.02 26.51 2.59
CA LYS A 484 20.63 26.63 3.06
C LYS A 484 19.61 26.28 1.96
N ASP A 485 20.09 25.76 0.83
CA ASP A 485 19.31 25.63 -0.37
C ASP A 485 18.93 24.18 -0.66
N VAL A 486 17.62 23.92 -0.70
CA VAL A 486 17.02 22.66 -1.15
C VAL A 486 17.54 22.28 -2.55
N GLN A 487 17.71 23.28 -3.42
CA GLN A 487 18.21 23.08 -4.77
C GLN A 487 19.64 22.55 -4.79
N SER A 488 20.50 22.90 -3.83
CA SER A 488 21.86 22.34 -3.76
C SER A 488 21.89 20.83 -3.53
N VAL A 489 20.85 20.29 -2.89
CA VAL A 489 20.75 18.85 -2.59
C VAL A 489 20.14 18.08 -3.76
N LEU A 490 19.12 18.65 -4.42
CA LEU A 490 18.44 18.01 -5.56
C LEU A 490 19.07 18.32 -6.92
N ASN A 491 20.09 19.20 -6.97
CA ASN A 491 20.70 19.65 -8.24
C ASN A 491 21.15 18.48 -9.13
N THR A 492 21.76 17.45 -8.55
CA THR A 492 22.20 16.27 -9.30
C THR A 492 21.00 15.58 -9.94
N ALA A 493 19.93 15.33 -9.19
CA ALA A 493 18.71 14.74 -9.73
C ALA A 493 18.05 15.62 -10.81
N PHE A 494 18.08 16.95 -10.66
CA PHE A 494 17.54 17.86 -11.66
C PHE A 494 18.31 17.81 -12.99
N LEU A 495 19.63 17.64 -12.94
CA LEU A 495 20.47 17.49 -14.14
C LEU A 495 20.33 16.09 -14.74
N ASP A 496 20.41 15.03 -13.92
CA ASP A 496 20.33 13.64 -14.36
C ASP A 496 18.99 13.29 -15.03
N LEU A 497 17.92 13.96 -14.61
CA LEU A 497 16.57 13.81 -15.18
C LEU A 497 16.23 14.91 -16.19
N GLU A 498 17.21 15.74 -16.56
CA GLU A 498 17.10 16.78 -17.58
C GLU A 498 15.97 17.80 -17.30
N LEU A 499 15.63 18.04 -16.03
CA LEU A 499 14.80 19.19 -15.66
C LEU A 499 15.53 20.50 -15.95
N LEU A 500 16.86 20.48 -15.80
CA LEU A 500 17.76 21.59 -16.07
C LEU A 500 18.89 21.13 -16.97
N THR A 501 19.43 22.07 -17.72
CA THR A 501 20.70 21.93 -18.45
C THR A 501 21.70 22.92 -17.87
N GLU A 502 22.96 22.51 -17.75
CA GLU A 502 24.02 23.37 -17.22
C GLU A 502 24.94 23.83 -18.35
N TRP A 503 25.08 25.14 -18.51
CA TRP A 503 25.91 25.78 -19.51
C TRP A 503 27.11 26.44 -18.85
N SER A 504 28.31 26.02 -19.23
CA SER A 504 29.56 26.49 -18.62
C SER A 504 30.28 27.54 -19.47
N PHE A 505 30.89 28.50 -18.78
CA PHE A 505 31.69 29.59 -19.34
C PHE A 505 33.06 29.54 -18.70
N ARG A 506 34.07 29.21 -19.50
CA ARG A 506 35.47 29.28 -19.11
C ARG A 506 35.96 30.72 -19.28
N MET A 507 36.19 31.40 -18.17
CA MET A 507 36.72 32.76 -18.10
C MET A 507 38.10 32.72 -17.43
N GLY A 508 39.16 32.64 -18.24
CA GLY A 508 40.51 32.38 -17.73
C GLY A 508 40.61 31.01 -17.07
N VAL A 509 41.06 30.97 -15.81
CA VAL A 509 41.14 29.74 -15.00
C VAL A 509 39.83 29.38 -14.28
N ALA A 510 38.83 30.27 -14.30
CA ALA A 510 37.56 30.03 -13.65
C ALA A 510 36.54 29.41 -14.61
N SER A 511 35.70 28.52 -14.08
CA SER A 511 34.50 28.05 -14.74
C SER A 511 33.29 28.63 -14.03
N VAL A 512 32.38 29.21 -14.80
CA VAL A 512 31.12 29.76 -14.34
C VAL A 512 30.01 28.99 -15.04
N SER A 513 29.06 28.46 -14.31
CA SER A 513 27.92 27.74 -14.88
C SER A 513 26.64 28.54 -14.71
N VAL A 514 25.73 28.43 -15.67
CA VAL A 514 24.33 28.88 -15.54
C VAL A 514 23.42 27.72 -15.90
N GLN A 515 22.28 27.63 -15.23
CA GLN A 515 21.29 26.60 -15.50
C GLN A 515 20.10 27.17 -16.26
N LEU A 516 19.62 26.37 -17.21
CA LEU A 516 18.51 26.69 -18.09
C LEU A 516 17.48 25.57 -18.08
N LEU A 517 16.20 25.95 -18.08
CA LEU A 517 15.08 25.04 -18.35
C LEU A 517 15.04 24.65 -19.83
N PRO A 518 14.45 23.49 -20.20
CA PRO A 518 14.25 23.10 -21.60
C PRO A 518 13.57 24.17 -22.46
N VAL A 519 12.53 24.83 -21.94
CA VAL A 519 11.84 25.92 -22.66
C VAL A 519 12.76 27.13 -22.93
N GLN A 520 13.72 27.40 -22.05
CA GLN A 520 14.72 28.45 -22.27
C GLN A 520 15.71 28.02 -23.34
N LEU A 521 16.15 26.75 -23.32
CA LEU A 521 17.05 26.19 -24.31
C LEU A 521 16.49 26.26 -25.75
N GLU A 522 15.21 25.95 -25.92
CA GLU A 522 14.51 26.01 -27.21
C GLU A 522 14.37 27.44 -27.74
N ARG A 523 14.16 28.42 -26.84
CA ARG A 523 13.85 29.80 -27.21
C ARG A 523 15.09 30.67 -27.35
N MET A 524 16.10 30.45 -26.51
CA MET A 524 17.24 31.35 -26.38
C MET A 524 18.25 31.21 -27.52
N THR A 525 18.87 32.32 -27.88
CA THR A 525 20.05 32.36 -28.73
C THR A 525 21.33 32.51 -27.93
N VAL A 526 22.47 32.24 -28.57
CA VAL A 526 23.81 32.47 -28.00
C VAL A 526 23.98 33.93 -27.55
N GLY A 527 23.43 34.90 -28.30
CA GLY A 527 23.47 36.32 -27.94
C GLY A 527 22.68 36.67 -26.67
N GLN A 528 21.51 36.04 -26.48
CA GLN A 528 20.72 36.21 -25.25
C GLN A 528 21.42 35.59 -24.04
N LEU A 529 22.02 34.41 -24.23
CA LEU A 529 22.82 33.77 -23.18
C LEU A 529 24.09 34.58 -22.84
N LYS A 530 24.76 35.15 -23.85
CA LYS A 530 25.89 36.08 -23.69
C LYS A 530 25.48 37.30 -22.86
N ARG A 531 24.33 37.91 -23.16
CA ARG A 531 23.80 39.06 -22.42
C ARG A 531 23.55 38.72 -20.95
N ARG A 532 22.99 37.53 -20.68
CA ARG A 532 22.79 37.06 -19.30
C ARG A 532 24.11 36.86 -18.56
N PHE A 533 25.08 36.18 -19.16
CA PHE A 533 26.42 36.04 -18.57
C PHE A 533 27.05 37.41 -18.27
N TRP A 534 27.00 38.33 -19.24
CA TRP A 534 27.53 39.67 -19.08
C TRP A 534 26.87 40.43 -17.93
N ALA A 535 25.54 40.42 -17.86
CA ALA A 535 24.79 41.10 -16.80
C ALA A 535 25.10 40.50 -15.41
N ASP A 536 25.09 39.17 -15.31
CA ASP A 536 25.22 38.48 -14.03
C ASP A 536 26.66 38.41 -13.51
N VAL A 537 27.67 38.37 -14.39
CA VAL A 537 29.10 38.21 -14.01
C VAL A 537 29.89 39.52 -14.11
N LEU A 538 29.67 40.31 -15.15
CA LEU A 538 30.51 41.48 -15.43
C LEU A 538 29.85 42.76 -14.92
N GLU A 539 28.64 43.07 -15.41
CA GLU A 539 27.91 44.29 -15.06
C GLU A 539 27.59 44.36 -13.55
N ARG A 540 27.03 43.30 -12.99
CA ARG A 540 26.71 43.19 -11.55
C ARG A 540 27.93 43.40 -10.64
N HIS A 541 29.13 43.08 -11.12
CA HIS A 541 30.38 43.23 -10.38
C HIS A 541 31.17 44.48 -10.78
N ALA A 542 30.52 45.41 -11.51
CA ALA A 542 31.08 46.67 -11.97
C ALA A 542 32.37 46.52 -12.81
N VAL A 543 32.47 45.44 -13.59
CA VAL A 543 33.57 45.22 -14.54
C VAL A 543 33.32 46.05 -15.79
N ARG A 544 34.27 46.91 -16.16
CA ARG A 544 34.15 47.87 -17.29
C ARG A 544 34.43 47.20 -18.65
N VAL A 545 33.61 46.23 -19.04
CA VAL A 545 33.71 45.55 -20.34
C VAL A 545 32.37 45.68 -21.07
N PRO A 546 32.30 46.32 -22.26
CA PRO A 546 31.05 46.42 -23.01
C PRO A 546 30.58 45.06 -23.58
N LEU A 547 29.26 44.85 -23.66
CA LEU A 547 28.64 43.59 -24.10
C LEU A 547 29.08 43.15 -25.52
N GLU A 548 29.25 44.10 -26.43
CA GLU A 548 29.67 43.87 -27.81
C GLU A 548 31.13 43.38 -27.92
N THR A 549 31.95 43.61 -26.90
CA THR A 549 33.34 43.14 -26.88
C THR A 549 33.47 41.72 -26.36
N VAL A 550 32.44 41.20 -25.68
CA VAL A 550 32.41 39.82 -25.19
C VAL A 550 32.17 38.87 -26.35
N ARG A 551 33.02 37.84 -26.46
CA ARG A 551 32.97 36.81 -27.50
C ARG A 551 32.88 35.44 -26.86
N LEU A 552 31.92 34.63 -27.33
CA LEU A 552 31.76 33.24 -26.91
C LEU A 552 32.33 32.30 -27.98
N LEU A 553 33.31 31.49 -27.59
CA LEU A 553 34.03 30.60 -28.47
C LEU A 553 33.73 29.13 -28.16
N GLN A 554 33.58 28.30 -29.18
CA GLN A 554 33.59 26.83 -29.08
C GLN A 554 34.66 26.27 -30.01
N ALA A 555 35.50 25.36 -29.51
CA ALA A 555 36.65 24.84 -30.26
C ALA A 555 37.51 25.96 -30.91
N ARG A 556 37.74 27.05 -30.17
CA ARG A 556 38.45 28.27 -30.61
C ARG A 556 37.81 29.05 -31.76
N ARG A 557 36.56 28.76 -32.13
CA ARG A 557 35.80 29.49 -33.17
C ARG A 557 34.68 30.30 -32.54
N LEU A 558 34.45 31.51 -33.07
CA LEU A 558 33.36 32.38 -32.62
C LEU A 558 32.01 31.76 -32.98
N VAL A 559 31.12 31.65 -32.00
CA VAL A 559 29.77 31.15 -32.23
C VAL A 559 28.84 32.32 -32.58
N PRO A 560 28.10 32.28 -33.71
CA PRO A 560 27.19 33.35 -34.09
C PRO A 560 26.09 33.60 -33.04
N GLU A 561 25.88 34.86 -32.65
CA GLU A 561 24.91 35.23 -31.61
C GLU A 561 23.46 34.91 -31.95
N ARG A 562 23.12 34.79 -33.24
CA ARG A 562 21.78 34.41 -33.73
C ARG A 562 21.49 32.92 -33.62
N ARG A 563 22.52 32.08 -33.43
CA ARG A 563 22.36 30.62 -33.36
C ARG A 563 21.55 30.25 -32.11
N LYS A 564 20.61 29.32 -32.24
CA LYS A 564 19.83 28.81 -31.11
C LYS A 564 20.71 27.92 -30.25
N LEU A 565 20.45 27.91 -28.94
CA LEU A 565 21.21 27.08 -28.02
C LEU A 565 20.97 25.58 -28.26
N GLY A 566 19.74 25.19 -28.63
CA GLY A 566 19.40 23.80 -28.98
C GLY A 566 20.15 23.23 -30.19
N ASP A 567 20.71 24.08 -31.07
CA ASP A 567 21.45 23.66 -32.27
C ASP A 567 22.95 23.43 -32.01
N LEU A 568 23.38 23.48 -30.75
CA LEU A 568 24.78 23.36 -30.36
C LEU A 568 25.05 21.99 -29.74
N ASP A 569 26.10 21.31 -30.22
CA ASP A 569 26.53 20.01 -29.69
C ASP A 569 27.28 20.11 -28.35
N ARG A 570 27.63 21.33 -27.93
CA ARG A 570 28.40 21.61 -26.71
C ARG A 570 27.72 22.66 -25.86
N GLN A 571 27.64 22.40 -24.57
CA GLN A 571 27.10 23.31 -23.56
C GLN A 571 28.20 24.14 -22.86
N GLU A 572 29.41 24.16 -23.42
CA GLU A 572 30.55 24.91 -22.89
C GLU A 572 30.97 26.03 -23.86
N PHE A 573 31.28 27.20 -23.31
CA PHE A 573 31.88 28.32 -24.02
C PHE A 573 33.21 28.75 -23.39
N VAL A 574 34.15 29.20 -24.21
CA VAL A 574 35.30 29.97 -23.75
C VAL A 574 34.99 31.45 -23.95
N VAL A 575 35.12 32.23 -22.89
CA VAL A 575 34.91 33.68 -22.90
C VAL A 575 36.21 34.37 -23.28
N SER A 576 36.13 35.24 -24.30
CA SER A 576 37.22 36.12 -24.69
C SER A 576 36.71 37.54 -24.88
N PHE A 577 37.60 38.52 -24.77
CA PHE A 577 37.28 39.92 -25.00
C PHE A 577 37.96 40.41 -26.27
N GLY A 578 37.25 41.20 -27.07
CA GLY A 578 37.82 41.92 -28.20
C GLY A 578 38.71 43.08 -27.74
N GLU A 579 39.53 43.60 -28.65
CA GLU A 579 40.52 44.64 -28.39
C GLU A 579 39.94 45.91 -27.74
N LYS A 580 38.68 46.24 -28.05
CA LYS A 580 37.98 47.42 -27.49
C LYS A 580 37.63 47.30 -26.01
N ALA A 581 37.78 46.13 -25.38
CA ALA A 581 37.43 45.93 -23.97
C ALA A 581 38.37 46.65 -22.98
N ARG A 582 39.61 46.98 -23.41
CA ARG A 582 40.64 47.66 -22.58
C ARG A 582 41.00 46.99 -21.24
N VAL A 583 40.49 45.78 -20.98
CA VAL A 583 40.69 44.98 -19.77
C VAL A 583 40.91 43.54 -20.19
N SER A 584 41.91 42.86 -19.62
CA SER A 584 42.13 41.44 -19.91
C SER A 584 41.10 40.55 -19.20
N VAL A 585 40.90 39.32 -19.70
CA VAL A 585 40.03 38.33 -19.04
C VAL A 585 40.50 38.03 -17.61
N SER A 586 41.82 38.06 -17.36
CA SER A 586 42.41 37.83 -16.04
C SER A 586 42.08 38.96 -15.06
N ASP A 587 42.21 40.21 -15.50
CA ASP A 587 41.94 41.39 -14.65
C ASP A 587 40.46 41.51 -14.31
N ALA A 588 39.59 41.22 -15.29
CA ALA A 588 38.16 41.12 -15.07
C ALA A 588 37.82 40.05 -14.03
N LEU A 589 38.44 38.87 -14.13
CA LEU A 589 38.25 37.77 -13.19
C LEU A 589 38.66 38.13 -11.76
N GLU A 590 39.82 38.77 -11.58
CA GLU A 590 40.26 39.20 -10.25
C GLU A 590 39.35 40.29 -9.66
N THR A 591 38.85 41.20 -10.49
CA THR A 591 37.86 42.20 -10.08
C THR A 591 36.58 41.53 -9.57
N VAL A 592 36.05 40.55 -10.31
CA VAL A 592 34.85 39.78 -9.92
C VAL A 592 35.09 39.07 -8.58
N LYS A 593 36.20 38.33 -8.44
CA LYS A 593 36.55 37.63 -7.19
C LYS A 593 36.67 38.59 -6.01
N HIS A 594 37.32 39.75 -6.20
CA HIS A 594 37.46 40.76 -5.17
C HIS A 594 36.09 41.27 -4.70
N ARG A 595 35.20 41.61 -5.63
CA ARG A 595 33.83 42.10 -5.32
C ARG A 595 32.97 41.06 -4.61
N ILE A 596 33.09 39.78 -4.98
CA ILE A 596 32.38 38.68 -4.30
C ILE A 596 32.84 38.57 -2.85
N ARG A 597 34.16 38.60 -2.61
CA ARG A 597 34.74 38.51 -1.25
C ARG A 597 34.33 39.67 -0.35
N THR A 598 34.14 40.87 -0.90
CA THR A 598 33.80 42.08 -0.13
C THR A 598 32.31 42.30 0.04
N ARG A 599 31.43 41.64 -0.74
CA ARG A 599 29.97 41.82 -0.72
C ARG A 599 29.30 41.64 0.65
N PHE A 600 29.79 40.72 1.47
CA PHE A 600 29.20 40.40 2.79
C PHE A 600 30.01 40.94 3.97
N ARG A 601 31.01 41.80 3.73
CA ARG A 601 31.71 42.49 4.82
C ARG A 601 30.85 43.68 5.23
N PRO A 602 30.38 43.79 6.49
CA PRO A 602 29.78 45.02 6.97
C PRO A 602 30.81 46.13 6.86
N ASP A 603 30.39 47.30 6.39
CA ASP A 603 31.26 48.47 6.27
C ASP A 603 31.91 48.77 7.63
N ALA A 604 33.20 48.50 7.75
CA ALA A 604 34.05 49.12 8.77
C ALA A 604 34.30 50.58 8.34
N ALA A 605 33.24 51.39 8.31
CA ALA A 605 33.29 52.80 7.95
C ALA A 605 32.10 53.59 8.54
N ALA A 606 31.99 53.58 9.87
CA ALA A 606 31.29 54.63 10.62
C ALA A 606 31.97 54.89 11.98
N GLY A 607 33.30 54.74 12.03
CA GLY A 607 34.15 55.14 13.16
C GLY A 607 35.20 56.11 12.64
N GLY A 608 34.84 57.38 12.52
CA GLY A 608 35.72 58.39 11.95
C GLY A 608 35.05 59.73 11.72
N ARG A 609 34.51 60.32 12.79
CA ARG A 609 34.65 61.74 13.16
C ARG A 609 34.19 61.92 14.59
#